data_AF-A0A6N7EFL6-F1
#
_entry.id   AF-A0A6N7EFL6-F1
#
_cell.length_a   1.000
_cell.length_b   1.000
_cell.length_c   1.000
_cell.angle_alpha   90.00
_cell.angle_beta   90.00
_cell.angle_gamma   90.00
#
_symmetry.space_group_name_H-M   'P 1'
#
loop_
_entity.id
_entity.type
_entity.pdbx_description
1 polymer ?
#
loop_
_entity_poly.entity_id
_entity_poly.type
_entity_poly.pdbx_seq_one_letter_code
_entity_poly.pdbx_strand_id
1 'polypeptide(L)'
;MTDRRALKQLVRTRMARTGESSTTAHRHVTARAADRGLPGLTPGYPAFGADAHRPSGLARHLLAQAGVDLSEAMACGLGGGIGFLYAVFEYAQVPHPLLTIVAQHHPQPWLEAVAQHLGLTLTSVTSSKAGTALSKLDAALESGRAAEITVGRGLLPWHPGVDAVEAADPYPVVVAGKDGEEYLVDDGAAQPHRIGAQPLGEAWAAHRKGRFAVVTVDPPAGAPDLAGAVRAAVTTTHAHLTGPVLGNSFDSNIGLSGIGRFADDLADRRTKKGWARRFGTPEALVVGTHRLAECLTWAHTSGGATRPLYAQFLAEAAAPAGLDLSAASGTAAEAGTLWTELADLAGTTTTADDPAETIEALAALAAEIVPVEERLAAQLGAAIGAD
;
A
#
# COMPACT_ATOMS: atom_id res chain seq x y z
N MET A 1 -27.01 26.04 -10.61
CA MET A 1 -26.27 25.65 -11.83
C MET A 1 -24.77 25.43 -11.56
N THR A 2 -24.19 26.18 -10.63
CA THR A 2 -22.79 26.14 -10.16
C THR A 2 -22.41 24.82 -9.48
N ASP A 3 -23.25 24.28 -8.59
CA ASP A 3 -22.98 23.00 -7.89
C ASP A 3 -22.86 21.79 -8.82
N ARG A 4 -23.77 21.70 -9.80
CA ARG A 4 -23.77 20.60 -10.77
C ARG A 4 -22.55 20.65 -11.71
N ARG A 5 -21.95 21.85 -11.90
CA ARG A 5 -20.72 22.03 -12.68
C ARG A 5 -19.49 21.63 -11.85
N ALA A 6 -19.45 22.01 -10.57
CA ALA A 6 -18.39 21.61 -9.63
C ALA A 6 -18.35 20.09 -9.42
N LEU A 7 -19.50 19.45 -9.19
CA LEU A 7 -19.59 17.99 -9.06
C LEU A 7 -19.09 17.26 -10.31
N LYS A 8 -19.51 17.69 -11.51
CA LYS A 8 -19.03 17.10 -12.77
C LYS A 8 -17.51 17.23 -12.93
N GLN A 9 -16.92 18.33 -12.47
CA GLN A 9 -15.48 18.54 -12.54
C GLN A 9 -14.76 17.59 -11.59
N LEU A 10 -15.20 17.46 -10.33
CA LEU A 10 -14.65 16.52 -9.35
C LEU A 10 -14.72 15.07 -9.83
N VAL A 11 -15.85 14.67 -10.43
CA VAL A 11 -16.02 13.33 -11.02
C VAL A 11 -15.02 13.09 -12.14
N ARG A 12 -14.88 14.04 -13.08
CA ARG A 12 -13.91 13.92 -14.19
C ARG A 12 -12.46 13.88 -13.69
N THR A 13 -12.10 14.71 -12.72
CA THR A 13 -10.76 14.71 -12.12
C THR A 13 -10.46 13.37 -11.46
N ARG A 14 -11.44 12.77 -10.75
CA ARG A 14 -11.28 11.42 -10.18
C ARG A 14 -11.11 10.37 -11.27
N MET A 15 -12.00 10.34 -12.27
CA MET A 15 -11.91 9.39 -13.38
C MET A 15 -10.53 9.43 -14.06
N ALA A 16 -10.02 10.63 -14.31
CA ALA A 16 -8.70 10.81 -14.92
C ALA A 16 -7.56 10.29 -14.03
N ARG A 17 -7.71 10.40 -12.70
CA ARG A 17 -6.71 9.97 -11.72
C ARG A 17 -6.76 8.47 -11.41
N THR A 18 -7.94 7.88 -11.38
CA THR A 18 -8.14 6.50 -10.89
C THR A 18 -8.52 5.49 -11.98
N GLY A 19 -8.80 5.95 -13.21
CA GLY A 19 -9.31 5.10 -14.29
C GLY A 19 -10.75 4.61 -14.09
N GLU A 20 -11.44 5.07 -13.04
CA GLU A 20 -12.79 4.62 -12.70
C GLU A 20 -13.85 5.01 -13.75
N SER A 21 -14.91 4.21 -13.84
CA SER A 21 -16.13 4.58 -14.57
C SER A 21 -16.76 5.85 -13.99
N SER A 22 -17.47 6.62 -14.82
CA SER A 22 -18.16 7.84 -14.35
C SER A 22 -19.14 7.59 -13.21
N THR A 23 -19.78 6.41 -13.17
CA THR A 23 -20.73 6.05 -12.11
C THR A 23 -20.02 5.77 -10.80
N THR A 24 -18.91 5.01 -10.85
CA THR A 24 -18.06 4.72 -9.70
C THR A 24 -17.46 6.00 -9.14
N ALA A 25 -16.89 6.84 -10.01
CA ALA A 25 -16.31 8.11 -9.63
C ALA A 25 -17.36 9.07 -9.05
N HIS A 26 -18.57 9.13 -9.63
CA HIS A 26 -19.67 9.91 -9.09
C HIS A 26 -20.06 9.44 -7.68
N ARG A 27 -20.23 8.13 -7.48
CA ARG A 27 -20.55 7.55 -6.18
C ARG A 27 -19.50 7.92 -5.12
N HIS A 28 -18.22 7.77 -5.44
CA HIS A 28 -17.13 8.10 -4.52
C HIS A 28 -17.07 9.59 -4.21
N VAL A 29 -17.22 10.46 -5.21
CA VAL A 29 -17.25 11.92 -4.99
C VAL A 29 -18.44 12.34 -4.14
N THR A 30 -19.63 11.75 -4.36
CA THR A 30 -20.82 12.06 -3.54
C THR A 30 -20.76 11.49 -2.13
N ALA A 31 -20.15 10.31 -1.94
CA ALA A 31 -19.95 9.73 -0.62
C ALA A 31 -19.06 10.63 0.25
N ARG A 32 -17.91 11.07 -0.29
CA ARG A 32 -16.99 12.00 0.40
C ARG A 32 -17.63 13.33 0.80
N ALA A 33 -18.63 13.80 0.05
CA ALA A 33 -19.35 15.03 0.40
C ALA A 33 -20.33 14.84 1.56
N ALA A 34 -20.89 13.63 1.74
CA ALA A 34 -21.79 13.30 2.84
C ALA A 34 -21.05 13.19 4.19
N ASP A 35 -19.75 12.86 4.17
CA ASP A 35 -18.95 12.63 5.37
C ASP A 35 -18.66 13.91 6.19
N ARG A 36 -18.73 15.11 5.58
CA ARG A 36 -18.41 16.41 6.22
C ARG A 36 -19.38 16.83 7.34
N GLY A 37 -20.35 16.00 7.69
CA GLY A 37 -21.31 16.22 8.79
C GLY A 37 -21.61 14.95 9.58
N LEU A 38 -20.74 13.93 9.50
CA LEU A 38 -20.93 12.68 10.22
C LEU A 38 -20.77 12.92 11.75
N PRO A 39 -21.79 12.60 12.58
CA PRO A 39 -21.67 12.72 14.03
C PRO A 39 -20.49 11.93 14.57
N GLY A 40 -19.78 12.48 15.55
CA GLY A 40 -18.66 11.81 16.21
C GLY A 40 -17.33 11.85 15.46
N LEU A 41 -17.26 12.40 14.25
CA LEU A 41 -16.01 12.57 13.50
C LEU A 41 -15.10 13.61 14.18
N THR A 42 -13.81 13.31 14.30
CA THR A 42 -12.85 14.27 14.84
C THR A 42 -12.73 15.51 13.92
N PRO A 43 -12.62 16.73 14.48
CA PRO A 43 -12.46 17.95 13.69
C PRO A 43 -11.27 17.87 12.73
N GLY A 44 -11.46 18.36 11.51
CA GLY A 44 -10.41 18.41 10.49
C GLY A 44 -10.11 17.08 9.79
N TYR A 45 -10.69 15.95 10.21
CA TYR A 45 -10.58 14.71 9.42
C TYR A 45 -11.33 14.88 8.09
N PRO A 46 -10.68 14.64 6.93
CA PRO A 46 -11.19 15.16 5.67
C PRO A 46 -12.40 14.38 5.14
N ALA A 47 -12.19 13.14 4.71
CA ALA A 47 -13.18 12.24 4.13
C ALA A 47 -12.63 10.81 4.21
N PHE A 48 -13.46 9.81 3.92
CA PHE A 48 -13.04 8.41 3.94
C PHE A 48 -12.58 7.91 2.57
N GLY A 49 -11.80 6.83 2.61
CA GLY A 49 -11.45 6.03 1.46
C GLY A 49 -10.15 6.40 0.76
N ALA A 50 -9.45 5.37 0.30
CA ALA A 50 -8.28 5.48 -0.56
C ALA A 50 -8.67 5.46 -2.04
N ASP A 51 -7.85 6.09 -2.88
CA ASP A 51 -8.06 6.15 -4.32
C ASP A 51 -7.42 4.97 -5.03
N ALA A 52 -6.27 4.49 -4.56
CA ALA A 52 -5.56 3.34 -5.13
C ALA A 52 -4.80 2.52 -4.08
N HIS A 53 -4.06 3.17 -3.18
CA HIS A 53 -3.18 2.51 -2.22
C HIS A 53 -3.60 2.88 -0.79
N ARG A 54 -4.13 1.87 -0.08
CA ARG A 54 -4.76 2.06 1.23
C ARG A 54 -3.84 2.70 2.27
N PRO A 55 -2.61 2.20 2.54
CA PRO A 55 -1.71 2.82 3.53
C PRO A 55 -1.43 4.31 3.25
N SER A 56 -1.20 4.70 1.99
CA SER A 56 -1.02 6.13 1.66
C SER A 56 -2.31 6.94 1.78
N GLY A 57 -3.46 6.33 1.49
CA GLY A 57 -4.78 6.93 1.72
C GLY A 57 -5.03 7.25 3.20
N LEU A 58 -4.71 6.32 4.10
CA LEU A 58 -4.82 6.53 5.54
C LEU A 58 -3.82 7.58 6.04
N ALA A 59 -2.56 7.50 5.61
CA ALA A 59 -1.53 8.47 5.97
C ALA A 59 -1.93 9.88 5.53
N ARG A 60 -2.40 10.07 4.28
CA ARG A 60 -2.83 11.41 3.81
C ARG A 60 -4.01 11.98 4.60
N HIS A 61 -4.90 11.16 5.14
CA HIS A 61 -6.02 11.65 5.95
C HIS A 61 -5.56 12.17 7.31
N LEU A 62 -4.65 11.46 7.97
CA LEU A 62 -4.03 11.93 9.21
C LEU A 62 -3.20 13.19 9.00
N LEU A 63 -2.44 13.27 7.91
CA LEU A 63 -1.65 14.45 7.53
C LEU A 63 -2.57 15.66 7.26
N ALA A 64 -3.65 15.46 6.52
CA ALA A 64 -4.61 16.52 6.23
C ALA A 64 -5.25 17.07 7.52
N GLN A 65 -5.60 16.19 8.48
CA GLN A 65 -6.08 16.64 9.79
C GLN A 65 -5.03 17.45 10.55
N ALA A 66 -3.75 17.08 10.45
CA ALA A 66 -2.64 17.83 11.03
C ALA A 66 -2.30 19.13 10.27
N GLY A 67 -3.02 19.45 9.19
CA GLY A 67 -2.82 20.67 8.40
C GLY A 67 -1.83 20.52 7.23
N VAL A 68 -1.45 19.30 6.87
CA VAL A 68 -0.57 18.99 5.74
C VAL A 68 -1.38 18.30 4.64
N ASP A 69 -1.84 19.07 3.65
CA ASP A 69 -2.63 18.55 2.53
C ASP A 69 -1.72 18.01 1.42
N LEU A 70 -1.86 16.72 1.10
CA LEU A 70 -1.09 16.02 0.07
C LEU A 70 -2.01 15.15 -0.77
N SER A 71 -1.66 14.99 -2.05
CA SER A 71 -2.25 13.96 -2.88
C SER A 71 -1.88 12.57 -2.35
N GLU A 72 -2.67 11.56 -2.72
CA GLU A 72 -2.34 10.17 -2.39
C GLU A 72 -1.04 9.69 -3.04
N ALA A 73 -0.75 10.17 -4.26
CA ALA A 73 0.50 9.87 -4.93
C ALA A 73 1.69 10.45 -4.15
N MET A 74 1.60 11.70 -3.70
CA MET A 74 2.63 12.33 -2.88
C MET A 74 2.85 11.59 -1.55
N ALA A 75 1.78 11.20 -0.86
CA ALA A 75 1.88 10.39 0.36
C ALA A 75 2.43 8.97 0.08
N CYS A 76 2.16 8.38 -1.09
CA CYS A 76 2.74 7.10 -1.50
C CYS A 76 4.24 7.21 -1.73
N GLY A 77 4.68 8.18 -2.53
CA GLY A 77 6.10 8.41 -2.80
C GLY A 77 6.90 8.75 -1.54
N LEU A 78 6.39 9.66 -0.71
CA LEU A 78 6.97 10.00 0.59
C LEU A 78 6.95 8.84 1.59
N GLY A 79 6.13 7.81 1.39
CA GLY A 79 6.18 6.58 2.17
C GLY A 79 7.28 5.61 1.74
N GLY A 80 8.11 5.99 0.78
CA GLY A 80 9.14 5.16 0.16
C GLY A 80 8.72 4.55 -1.19
N GLY A 81 7.46 4.71 -1.59
CA GLY A 81 6.98 4.36 -2.92
C GLY A 81 7.06 2.87 -3.25
N ILE A 82 7.68 2.55 -4.39
CA ILE A 82 7.78 1.18 -4.89
C ILE A 82 8.87 0.39 -4.17
N GLY A 83 8.69 -0.92 -4.16
CA GLY A 83 9.69 -1.89 -3.74
C GLY A 83 9.44 -3.21 -4.45
N PHE A 84 10.25 -4.21 -4.11
CA PHE A 84 9.97 -5.58 -4.50
C PHE A 84 10.62 -6.52 -3.48
N LEU A 85 9.87 -7.50 -2.99
CA LEU A 85 10.37 -8.64 -2.23
C LEU A 85 9.75 -9.87 -2.86
N TYR A 86 10.55 -10.89 -3.19
CA TYR A 86 10.04 -12.16 -3.72
C TYR A 86 10.51 -13.34 -2.88
N ALA A 87 9.56 -14.06 -2.29
CA ALA A 87 9.84 -15.28 -1.54
C ALA A 87 8.81 -16.37 -1.81
N VAL A 88 9.29 -17.61 -1.84
CA VAL A 88 8.44 -18.81 -1.87
C VAL A 88 8.88 -19.73 -0.74
N PHE A 89 7.96 -20.05 0.15
CA PHE A 89 8.20 -20.88 1.32
C PHE A 89 7.51 -22.24 1.17
N GLU A 90 8.22 -23.31 1.49
CA GLU A 90 7.70 -24.68 1.41
C GLU A 90 7.68 -25.28 2.81
N TYR A 91 6.49 -25.63 3.30
CA TYR A 91 6.27 -26.22 4.62
C TYR A 91 5.65 -27.61 4.45
N ALA A 92 6.14 -28.60 5.20
CA ALA A 92 5.65 -29.98 5.09
C ALA A 92 4.15 -30.13 5.44
N GLN A 93 3.59 -29.16 6.17
CA GLN A 93 2.20 -29.15 6.63
C GLN A 93 1.24 -28.45 5.66
N VAL A 94 1.76 -27.81 4.59
CA VAL A 94 0.95 -27.08 3.61
C VAL A 94 1.04 -27.80 2.26
N PRO A 95 -0.09 -28.06 1.57
CA PRO A 95 -0.08 -28.86 0.34
C PRO A 95 0.60 -28.17 -0.85
N HIS A 96 0.77 -26.84 -0.80
CA HIS A 96 1.37 -26.03 -1.86
C HIS A 96 2.35 -25.00 -1.29
N PRO A 97 3.36 -24.57 -2.06
CA PRO A 97 4.27 -23.51 -1.63
C PRO A 97 3.54 -22.18 -1.39
N LEU A 98 3.96 -21.43 -0.37
CA LEU A 98 3.41 -20.12 -0.04
C LEU A 98 4.23 -19.04 -0.74
N LEU A 99 3.60 -18.37 -1.72
CA LEU A 99 4.17 -17.22 -2.42
C LEU A 99 3.94 -15.94 -1.60
N THR A 100 4.97 -15.10 -1.52
CA THR A 100 4.85 -13.73 -1.01
C THR A 100 5.58 -12.79 -1.95
N ILE A 101 4.85 -11.77 -2.42
CA ILE A 101 5.42 -10.60 -3.05
C ILE A 101 5.01 -9.36 -2.27
N VAL A 102 5.97 -8.45 -2.03
CA VAL A 102 5.72 -7.10 -1.51
C VAL A 102 6.22 -6.12 -2.54
N ALA A 103 5.30 -5.48 -3.27
CA ALA A 103 5.63 -4.59 -4.39
C ALA A 103 5.67 -3.09 -4.00
N GLN A 104 5.70 -2.81 -2.70
CA GLN A 104 5.78 -1.48 -2.11
C GLN A 104 6.99 -1.37 -1.17
N HIS A 105 7.24 -0.16 -0.67
CA HIS A 105 8.27 0.06 0.35
C HIS A 105 8.06 -0.83 1.60
N HIS A 106 9.16 -1.44 2.05
CA HIS A 106 9.25 -2.32 3.23
C HIS A 106 10.72 -2.29 3.71
N PRO A 107 11.03 -2.44 5.02
CA PRO A 107 10.17 -2.82 6.14
C PRO A 107 9.54 -1.67 6.93
N GLN A 108 9.90 -0.42 6.66
CA GLN A 108 9.41 0.69 7.46
C GLN A 108 7.88 0.84 7.30
N PRO A 109 7.13 1.00 8.40
CA PRO A 109 5.71 1.33 8.35
C PRO A 109 5.45 2.67 7.61
N TRP A 110 4.28 2.75 6.95
CA TRP A 110 4.03 3.79 5.96
C TRP A 110 3.89 5.19 6.55
N LEU A 111 3.11 5.34 7.63
CA LEU A 111 2.90 6.62 8.29
C LEU A 111 4.21 7.19 8.84
N GLU A 112 5.03 6.33 9.44
CA GLU A 112 6.35 6.62 9.96
C GLU A 112 7.31 7.08 8.85
N ALA A 113 7.33 6.39 7.71
CA ALA A 113 8.15 6.79 6.57
C ALA A 113 7.76 8.18 6.04
N VAL A 114 6.46 8.44 5.88
CA VAL A 114 5.97 9.75 5.42
C VAL A 114 6.31 10.85 6.42
N ALA A 115 6.05 10.61 7.72
CA ALA A 115 6.36 11.56 8.78
C ALA A 115 7.86 11.86 8.86
N GLN A 116 8.71 10.84 8.74
CA GLN A 116 10.15 11.01 8.74
C GLN A 116 10.63 11.90 7.58
N HIS A 117 10.17 11.65 6.34
CA HIS A 117 10.60 12.47 5.20
C HIS A 117 10.10 13.91 5.31
N LEU A 118 8.91 14.14 5.86
CA LEU A 118 8.35 15.48 6.06
C LEU A 118 8.87 16.19 7.33
N GLY A 119 9.65 15.51 8.18
CA GLY A 119 10.09 16.04 9.47
C GLY A 119 8.94 16.27 10.46
N LEU A 120 7.88 15.46 10.39
CA LEU A 120 6.73 15.53 11.28
C LEU A 120 6.93 14.67 12.53
N THR A 121 6.35 15.12 13.64
CA THR A 121 6.36 14.36 14.89
C THR A 121 5.14 13.44 14.95
N LEU A 122 5.39 12.16 15.17
CA LEU A 122 4.35 11.20 15.55
C LEU A 122 4.36 11.03 17.07
N THR A 123 3.20 11.30 17.70
CA THR A 123 2.98 10.98 19.11
C THR A 123 2.43 9.56 19.21
N SER A 124 3.16 8.67 19.89
CA SER A 124 2.76 7.27 20.11
C SER A 124 2.63 6.98 21.60
N VAL A 125 1.42 6.61 22.03
CA VAL A 125 1.16 6.15 23.41
C VAL A 125 0.80 4.68 23.41
N THR A 126 1.52 3.88 24.20
CA THR A 126 1.39 2.41 24.24
C THR A 126 0.71 1.93 25.52
N SER A 127 0.13 0.73 25.47
CA SER A 127 -0.57 0.09 26.60
C SER A 127 -0.23 -1.41 26.67
N SER A 128 -0.59 -2.07 27.77
CA SER A 128 -0.42 -3.52 27.93
C SER A 128 -1.73 -4.30 27.85
N LYS A 129 -2.88 -3.61 27.86
CA LYS A 129 -4.23 -4.20 27.85
C LYS A 129 -5.18 -3.37 26.99
N ALA A 130 -6.11 -4.04 26.30
CA ALA A 130 -7.07 -3.42 25.41
C ALA A 130 -7.93 -2.34 26.09
N GLY A 131 -8.45 -2.59 27.31
CA GLY A 131 -9.27 -1.60 28.03
C GLY A 131 -8.56 -0.26 28.25
N THR A 132 -7.30 -0.29 28.71
CA THR A 132 -6.49 0.94 28.88
C THR A 132 -6.16 1.60 27.55
N ALA A 133 -5.99 0.82 26.48
CA ALA A 133 -5.74 1.35 25.15
C ALA A 133 -6.96 2.07 24.58
N LEU A 134 -8.15 1.50 24.74
CA LEU A 134 -9.42 2.11 24.35
C LEU A 134 -9.64 3.44 25.09
N SER A 135 -9.35 3.53 26.39
CA SER A 135 -9.44 4.81 27.11
C SER A 135 -8.46 5.87 26.59
N LYS A 136 -7.25 5.47 26.15
CA LYS A 136 -6.29 6.41 25.53
C LYS A 136 -6.71 6.83 24.14
N LEU A 137 -7.31 5.91 23.39
CA LEU A 137 -7.90 6.20 22.09
C LEU A 137 -9.05 7.20 22.25
N ASP A 138 -9.97 6.96 23.18
CA ASP A 138 -11.05 7.90 23.53
C ASP A 138 -10.49 9.30 23.86
N ALA A 139 -9.48 9.38 24.73
CA ALA A 139 -8.84 10.65 25.07
C ALA A 139 -8.21 11.38 23.85
N ALA A 140 -7.61 10.64 22.92
CA ALA A 140 -7.09 11.22 21.67
C ALA A 140 -8.22 11.79 20.81
N LEU A 141 -9.30 11.02 20.63
CA LEU A 141 -10.47 11.44 19.84
C LEU A 141 -11.18 12.65 20.47
N GLU A 142 -11.34 12.67 21.80
CA GLU A 142 -11.89 13.81 22.56
C GLU A 142 -11.04 15.07 22.42
N SER A 143 -9.72 14.92 22.27
CA SER A 143 -8.79 16.03 21.96
C SER A 143 -8.81 16.45 20.48
N GLY A 144 -9.69 15.86 19.67
CA GLY A 144 -9.86 16.17 18.26
C GLY A 144 -8.81 15.53 17.35
N ARG A 145 -8.15 14.46 17.80
CA ARG A 145 -7.07 13.79 17.06
C ARG A 145 -7.51 12.39 16.64
N ALA A 146 -7.63 12.16 15.34
CA ALA A 146 -7.73 10.81 14.80
C ALA A 146 -6.40 10.07 15.02
N ALA A 147 -6.48 8.75 15.15
CA ALA A 147 -5.31 7.93 15.47
C ALA A 147 -5.20 6.72 14.56
N GLU A 148 -3.97 6.41 14.14
CA GLU A 148 -3.65 5.09 13.61
C GLU A 148 -3.50 4.09 14.76
N ILE A 149 -4.06 2.90 14.58
CA ILE A 149 -3.83 1.74 15.44
C ILE A 149 -3.52 0.53 14.55
N THR A 150 -2.67 -0.37 15.04
CA THR A 150 -2.41 -1.66 14.37
C THR A 150 -3.18 -2.78 15.04
N VAL A 151 -4.09 -3.41 14.30
CA VAL A 151 -4.94 -4.53 14.77
C VAL A 151 -4.59 -5.82 14.04
N GLY A 152 -5.13 -6.96 14.48
CA GLY A 152 -5.15 -8.20 13.70
C GLY A 152 -6.30 -8.18 12.69
N ARG A 153 -5.98 -8.27 11.41
CA ARG A 153 -6.94 -8.10 10.30
C ARG A 153 -8.14 -9.06 10.39
N GLY A 154 -7.91 -10.33 10.71
CA GLY A 154 -8.93 -11.38 10.64
C GLY A 154 -10.04 -11.29 11.70
N LEU A 155 -9.90 -10.38 12.67
CA LEU A 155 -10.92 -10.11 13.68
C LEU A 155 -11.74 -8.85 13.38
N LEU A 156 -11.47 -8.16 12.26
CA LEU A 156 -12.31 -7.05 11.81
C LEU A 156 -13.58 -7.58 11.13
N PRO A 157 -14.79 -7.12 11.51
CA PRO A 157 -16.07 -7.67 11.00
C PRO A 157 -16.27 -7.58 9.48
N TRP A 158 -15.57 -6.65 8.81
CA TRP A 158 -15.66 -6.42 7.37
C TRP A 158 -14.53 -7.08 6.56
N HIS A 159 -13.66 -7.87 7.20
CA HIS A 159 -12.69 -8.76 6.54
C HIS A 159 -13.07 -10.23 6.77
N PRO A 160 -14.20 -10.73 6.20
CA PRO A 160 -14.58 -12.13 6.36
C PRO A 160 -13.59 -13.05 5.64
N GLY A 161 -13.37 -14.25 6.18
CA GLY A 161 -12.63 -15.31 5.48
C GLY A 161 -11.11 -15.15 5.46
N VAL A 162 -10.53 -14.29 6.30
CA VAL A 162 -9.07 -14.27 6.52
C VAL A 162 -8.66 -15.56 7.22
N ASP A 163 -7.62 -16.23 6.72
CA ASP A 163 -7.08 -17.45 7.30
C ASP A 163 -6.61 -17.22 8.75
N ALA A 164 -6.73 -18.24 9.61
CA ALA A 164 -6.32 -18.14 11.01
C ALA A 164 -4.84 -17.76 11.20
N VAL A 165 -3.98 -18.12 10.24
CA VAL A 165 -2.56 -17.77 10.22
C VAL A 165 -2.35 -16.27 9.94
N GLU A 166 -3.13 -15.70 9.02
CA GLU A 166 -3.07 -14.27 8.64
C GLU A 166 -3.92 -13.38 9.58
N ALA A 167 -4.77 -13.97 10.43
CA ALA A 167 -5.69 -13.23 11.28
C ALA A 167 -4.99 -12.27 12.27
N ALA A 168 -3.77 -12.61 12.68
CA ALA A 168 -2.95 -11.79 13.59
C ALA A 168 -1.94 -10.87 12.87
N ASP A 169 -1.99 -10.83 11.53
CA ASP A 169 -1.09 -9.99 10.74
C ASP A 169 -1.28 -8.52 11.12
N PRO A 170 -0.16 -7.77 11.28
CA PRO A 170 -0.23 -6.35 11.61
C PRO A 170 -0.98 -5.60 10.51
N TYR A 171 -2.10 -5.00 10.90
CA TYR A 171 -2.97 -4.29 9.97
C TYR A 171 -3.30 -2.89 10.51
N PRO A 172 -2.62 -1.83 10.02
CA PRO A 172 -2.88 -0.47 10.47
C PRO A 172 -4.24 0.01 9.96
N VAL A 173 -5.07 0.58 10.82
CA VAL A 173 -6.34 1.27 10.48
C VAL A 173 -6.34 2.64 11.15
N VAL A 174 -7.14 3.58 10.64
CA VAL A 174 -7.32 4.88 11.31
C VAL A 174 -8.67 4.93 12.01
N VAL A 175 -8.67 5.27 13.29
CA VAL A 175 -9.89 5.60 14.02
C VAL A 175 -10.10 7.11 13.90
N ALA A 176 -11.06 7.49 13.07
CA ALA A 176 -11.34 8.88 12.70
C ALA A 176 -12.28 9.59 13.69
N GLY A 177 -12.96 8.84 14.56
CA GLY A 177 -13.96 9.39 15.46
C GLY A 177 -14.70 8.32 16.26
N LYS A 178 -15.68 8.76 17.04
CA LYS A 178 -16.57 7.90 17.83
C LYS A 178 -17.96 8.53 17.90
N ASP A 179 -18.97 7.77 17.48
CA ASP A 179 -20.37 8.16 17.48
C ASP A 179 -21.15 7.29 18.49
N GLY A 180 -21.49 7.88 19.64
CA GLY A 180 -22.03 7.11 20.77
C GLY A 180 -21.03 6.06 21.26
N GLU A 181 -21.41 4.79 21.18
CA GLU A 181 -20.60 3.64 21.61
C GLU A 181 -19.74 3.01 20.50
N GLU A 182 -19.88 3.51 19.26
CA GLU A 182 -19.20 2.95 18.09
C GLU A 182 -18.03 3.83 17.63
N TYR A 183 -16.87 3.20 17.41
CA TYR A 183 -15.74 3.84 16.74
C TYR A 183 -15.98 3.90 15.24
N LEU A 184 -15.53 5.01 14.64
CA LEU A 184 -15.55 5.26 13.20
C LEU A 184 -14.17 4.93 12.64
N VAL A 185 -14.06 3.82 11.93
CA VAL A 185 -12.79 3.28 11.42
C VAL A 185 -12.69 3.53 9.91
N ASP A 186 -11.65 4.24 9.51
CA ASP A 186 -11.19 4.34 8.13
C ASP A 186 -10.29 3.16 7.80
N ASP A 187 -10.78 2.31 6.90
CA ASP A 187 -10.09 1.16 6.34
C ASP A 187 -10.06 1.25 4.80
N GLY A 188 -10.05 2.47 4.25
CA GLY A 188 -9.99 2.69 2.81
C GLY A 188 -11.32 2.55 2.06
N ALA A 189 -12.42 2.24 2.76
CA ALA A 189 -13.78 2.29 2.21
C ALA A 189 -14.29 3.73 2.05
N ALA A 190 -15.28 3.94 1.16
CA ALA A 190 -15.85 5.27 0.90
C ALA A 190 -16.65 5.88 2.08
N GLN A 191 -16.93 5.08 3.11
CA GLN A 191 -17.58 5.46 4.36
C GLN A 191 -16.86 4.76 5.52
N PRO A 192 -16.92 5.28 6.76
CA PRO A 192 -16.31 4.61 7.89
C PRO A 192 -17.00 3.29 8.18
N HIS A 193 -16.22 2.30 8.59
CA HIS A 193 -16.76 1.16 9.31
C HIS A 193 -17.09 1.56 10.75
N ARG A 194 -18.16 0.98 11.29
CA ARG A 194 -18.57 1.16 12.67
C ARG A 194 -18.23 -0.10 13.47
N ILE A 195 -17.64 0.07 14.64
CA ILE A 195 -17.26 -1.04 15.51
C ILE A 195 -17.36 -0.67 16.98
N GLY A 196 -17.96 -1.54 17.79
CA GLY A 196 -18.02 -1.36 19.23
C GLY A 196 -16.67 -1.59 19.93
N ALA A 197 -16.55 -1.12 21.16
CA ALA A 197 -15.30 -1.20 21.92
C ALA A 197 -14.79 -2.64 22.15
N GLN A 198 -15.69 -3.60 22.41
CA GLN A 198 -15.31 -4.99 22.62
C GLN A 198 -14.69 -5.63 21.37
N PRO A 199 -15.36 -5.69 20.20
CA PRO A 199 -14.77 -6.29 19.01
C PRO A 199 -13.51 -5.56 18.53
N LEU A 200 -13.43 -4.22 18.68
CA LEU A 200 -12.20 -3.48 18.39
C LEU A 200 -11.05 -3.90 19.31
N GLY A 201 -11.32 -4.01 20.61
CA GLY A 201 -10.34 -4.45 21.60
C GLY A 201 -9.85 -5.88 21.36
N GLU A 202 -10.72 -6.78 20.93
CA GLU A 202 -10.38 -8.16 20.53
C GLU A 202 -9.46 -8.17 19.29
N ALA A 203 -9.84 -7.43 18.23
CA ALA A 203 -9.01 -7.29 17.03
C ALA A 203 -7.63 -6.70 17.34
N TRP A 204 -7.58 -5.69 18.20
CA TRP A 204 -6.32 -5.09 18.63
C TRP A 204 -5.45 -6.05 19.44
N ALA A 205 -6.08 -6.89 20.28
CA ALA A 205 -5.38 -7.86 21.12
C ALA A 205 -4.80 -9.06 20.36
N ALA A 206 -5.24 -9.31 19.12
CA ALA A 206 -4.60 -10.31 18.25
C ALA A 206 -3.18 -9.89 17.86
N HIS A 207 -2.91 -8.59 17.74
CA HIS A 207 -1.58 -8.05 17.43
C HIS A 207 -0.85 -7.51 18.69
N ARG A 208 -0.59 -8.37 19.68
CA ARG A 208 0.04 -7.95 20.97
C ARG A 208 1.42 -7.30 20.82
N LYS A 209 2.17 -7.66 19.77
CA LYS A 209 3.51 -7.10 19.51
C LYS A 209 3.47 -5.59 19.29
N GLY A 210 2.38 -5.06 18.76
CA GLY A 210 2.15 -3.61 18.58
C GLY A 210 1.84 -2.85 19.87
N ARG A 211 1.80 -3.52 21.04
CA ARG A 211 1.64 -2.91 22.38
C ARG A 211 0.48 -1.90 22.46
N PHE A 212 -0.60 -2.18 21.76
CA PHE A 212 -1.78 -1.33 21.69
C PHE A 212 -1.44 0.16 21.46
N ALA A 213 -0.52 0.44 20.53
CA ALA A 213 -0.09 1.79 20.23
C ALA A 213 -1.21 2.63 19.60
N VAL A 214 -1.48 3.79 20.18
CA VAL A 214 -2.28 4.86 19.58
C VAL A 214 -1.30 5.88 19.01
N VAL A 215 -1.26 5.99 17.68
CA VAL A 215 -0.34 6.86 16.96
C VAL A 215 -1.11 8.03 16.36
N THR A 216 -0.66 9.25 16.62
CA THR A 216 -1.28 10.49 16.15
C THR A 216 -0.22 11.38 15.50
N VAL A 217 -0.62 12.16 14.50
CA VAL A 217 0.28 13.13 13.84
C VAL A 217 0.14 14.47 14.55
N ASP A 218 1.25 15.06 14.99
CA ASP A 218 1.25 16.41 15.57
C ASP A 218 1.19 17.45 14.44
N PRO A 219 0.46 18.58 14.61
CA PRO A 219 0.52 19.69 13.67
C PRO A 219 1.96 20.20 13.52
N PRO A 220 2.42 20.48 12.30
CA PRO A 220 3.79 20.93 12.11
C PRO A 220 3.99 22.36 12.65
N ALA A 221 5.17 22.63 13.18
CA ALA A 221 5.53 23.98 13.67
C ALA A 221 5.71 25.01 12.55
N GLY A 222 5.80 24.56 11.30
CA GLY A 222 5.94 25.39 10.09
C GLY A 222 5.67 24.57 8.83
N ALA A 223 5.79 25.19 7.66
CA ALA A 223 5.62 24.45 6.40
C ALA A 223 6.71 23.37 6.25
N PRO A 224 6.36 22.09 5.98
CA PRO A 224 7.34 21.05 5.72
C PRO A 224 8.21 21.37 4.50
N ASP A 225 9.49 20.99 4.55
CA ASP A 225 10.39 21.05 3.39
C ASP A 225 10.05 19.93 2.40
N LEU A 226 9.07 20.19 1.54
CA LEU A 226 8.63 19.23 0.54
C LEU A 226 9.73 18.87 -0.47
N ALA A 227 10.60 19.82 -0.82
CA ALA A 227 11.67 19.58 -1.78
C ALA A 227 12.71 18.60 -1.22
N GLY A 228 13.15 18.83 0.02
CA GLY A 228 14.02 17.93 0.76
C GLY A 228 13.37 16.56 0.98
N ALA A 229 12.10 16.53 1.37
CA ALA A 229 11.33 15.31 1.60
C ALA A 229 11.25 14.43 0.34
N VAL A 230 10.95 15.02 -0.82
CA VAL A 230 10.90 14.30 -2.11
C VAL A 230 12.27 13.71 -2.45
N ARG A 231 13.33 14.52 -2.36
CA ARG A 231 14.69 14.03 -2.68
C ARG A 231 15.09 12.87 -1.78
N ALA A 232 14.81 12.97 -0.48
CA ALA A 232 15.08 11.90 0.47
C ALA A 232 14.26 10.64 0.14
N ALA A 233 12.97 10.78 -0.17
CA ALA A 233 12.11 9.66 -0.52
C ALA A 233 12.57 8.94 -1.80
N VAL A 234 12.90 9.67 -2.87
CA VAL A 234 13.42 9.09 -4.12
C VAL A 234 14.78 8.41 -3.87
N THR A 235 15.63 9.00 -3.04
CA THR A 235 16.91 8.40 -2.62
C THR A 235 16.69 7.07 -1.90
N THR A 236 15.75 7.03 -0.96
CA THR A 236 15.36 5.80 -0.26
C THR A 236 14.83 4.74 -1.23
N THR A 237 13.93 5.12 -2.15
CA THR A 237 13.42 4.17 -3.17
C THR A 237 14.56 3.61 -4.02
N HIS A 238 15.43 4.47 -4.55
CA HIS A 238 16.57 4.05 -5.36
C HIS A 238 17.49 3.09 -4.59
N ALA A 239 17.85 3.45 -3.35
CA ALA A 239 18.71 2.62 -2.50
C ALA A 239 18.09 1.26 -2.21
N HIS A 240 16.77 1.19 -1.98
CA HIS A 240 16.08 -0.07 -1.69
C HIS A 240 15.85 -0.94 -2.94
N LEU A 241 15.83 -0.35 -4.14
CA LEU A 241 15.77 -1.11 -5.39
C LEU A 241 17.13 -1.70 -5.77
N THR A 242 18.23 -1.00 -5.48
CA THR A 242 19.56 -1.30 -6.03
C THR A 242 20.54 -1.88 -5.01
N GLY A 243 20.32 -1.64 -3.71
CA GLY A 243 21.21 -2.01 -2.63
C GLY A 243 20.59 -2.94 -1.58
N PRO A 244 21.37 -3.33 -0.56
CA PRO A 244 20.87 -4.11 0.56
C PRO A 244 19.89 -3.30 1.42
N VAL A 245 18.80 -3.92 1.86
CA VAL A 245 17.75 -3.28 2.68
C VAL A 245 17.78 -3.78 4.12
N LEU A 246 17.98 -5.08 4.33
CA LEU A 246 18.00 -5.74 5.63
C LEU A 246 19.42 -6.00 6.15
N GLY A 247 20.44 -5.86 5.31
CA GLY A 247 21.85 -6.07 5.66
C GLY A 247 22.20 -7.53 5.94
N ASN A 248 21.52 -8.47 5.30
CA ASN A 248 21.73 -9.90 5.50
C ASN A 248 21.43 -10.71 4.23
N SER A 249 21.58 -12.04 4.28
CA SER A 249 21.42 -12.90 3.11
C SER A 249 20.05 -12.83 2.44
N PHE A 250 19.03 -12.29 3.12
CA PHE A 250 17.69 -12.13 2.56
C PHE A 250 17.60 -11.00 1.52
N ASP A 251 18.60 -10.12 1.45
CA ASP A 251 18.66 -9.01 0.48
C ASP A 251 18.65 -9.48 -0.98
N SER A 252 19.07 -10.73 -1.27
CA SER A 252 18.99 -11.30 -2.62
C SER A 252 17.54 -11.48 -3.12
N ASN A 253 16.55 -11.30 -2.25
CA ASN A 253 15.13 -11.38 -2.57
C ASN A 253 14.48 -10.00 -2.73
N ILE A 254 15.22 -8.90 -2.55
CA ILE A 254 14.69 -7.54 -2.45
C ILE A 254 15.15 -6.70 -3.65
N GLY A 255 14.33 -5.73 -4.04
CA GLY A 255 14.61 -4.79 -5.13
C GLY A 255 14.75 -5.48 -6.48
N LEU A 256 15.64 -4.97 -7.32
CA LEU A 256 15.94 -5.53 -8.64
C LEU A 256 16.45 -6.98 -8.53
N SER A 257 17.19 -7.32 -7.47
CA SER A 257 17.63 -8.70 -7.23
C SER A 257 16.44 -9.64 -7.02
N GLY A 258 15.43 -9.18 -6.28
CA GLY A 258 14.17 -9.92 -6.10
C GLY A 258 13.39 -10.10 -7.41
N ILE A 259 13.32 -9.04 -8.24
CA ILE A 259 12.65 -9.09 -9.55
C ILE A 259 13.37 -10.07 -10.49
N GLY A 260 14.71 -9.99 -10.56
CA GLY A 260 15.53 -10.92 -11.33
C GLY A 260 15.35 -12.36 -10.87
N ARG A 261 15.37 -12.61 -9.55
CA ARG A 261 15.11 -13.94 -8.99
C ARG A 261 13.70 -14.45 -9.31
N PHE A 262 12.70 -13.59 -9.29
CA PHE A 262 11.33 -13.95 -9.67
C PHE A 262 11.26 -14.39 -11.14
N ALA A 263 11.88 -13.63 -12.05
CA ALA A 263 11.96 -13.98 -13.47
C ALA A 263 12.74 -15.30 -13.68
N ASP A 264 13.86 -15.50 -12.98
CA ASP A 264 14.66 -16.72 -13.04
C ASP A 264 13.88 -17.95 -12.54
N ASP A 265 13.20 -17.85 -11.39
CA ASP A 265 12.39 -18.94 -10.85
C ASP A 265 11.19 -19.24 -11.77
N LEU A 266 10.62 -18.23 -12.46
CA LEU A 266 9.58 -18.43 -13.47
C LEU A 266 10.13 -19.13 -14.73
N ALA A 267 11.36 -18.85 -15.15
CA ALA A 267 12.00 -19.43 -16.33
C ALA A 267 12.64 -20.81 -16.07
N ASP A 268 12.95 -21.15 -14.81
CA ASP A 268 13.62 -22.40 -14.46
C ASP A 268 12.71 -23.62 -14.65
N ARG A 269 13.11 -24.50 -15.60
CA ARG A 269 12.45 -25.80 -15.87
C ARG A 269 13.18 -26.99 -15.26
N ARG A 270 14.36 -26.77 -14.68
CA ARG A 270 15.34 -27.80 -14.36
C ARG A 270 15.43 -28.07 -12.87
N THR A 271 15.45 -27.03 -12.04
CA THR A 271 15.69 -27.20 -10.61
C THR A 271 14.38 -27.23 -9.82
N LYS A 272 14.47 -27.66 -8.56
CA LYS A 272 13.33 -27.66 -7.62
C LYS A 272 12.82 -26.25 -7.26
N LYS A 273 13.59 -25.19 -7.57
CA LYS A 273 13.19 -23.80 -7.31
C LYS A 273 12.26 -23.25 -8.39
N GLY A 274 12.31 -23.82 -9.59
CA GLY A 274 11.49 -23.37 -10.71
C GLY A 274 9.99 -23.53 -10.47
N TRP A 275 9.21 -22.59 -11.00
CA TRP A 275 7.74 -22.62 -10.92
C TRP A 275 7.15 -23.88 -11.55
N ALA A 276 7.76 -24.40 -12.63
CA ALA A 276 7.36 -25.66 -13.24
C ALA A 276 7.43 -26.86 -12.28
N ARG A 277 8.26 -26.80 -11.22
CA ARG A 277 8.31 -27.82 -10.17
C ARG A 277 7.40 -27.52 -8.98
N ARG A 278 7.32 -26.24 -8.59
CA ARG A 278 6.55 -25.78 -7.42
C ARG A 278 5.05 -25.70 -7.66
N PHE A 279 4.67 -25.33 -8.88
CA PHE A 279 3.30 -25.02 -9.31
C PHE A 279 2.94 -25.74 -10.61
N GLY A 280 3.54 -26.91 -10.85
CA GLY A 280 3.38 -27.65 -12.11
C GLY A 280 2.11 -28.51 -12.23
N THR A 281 1.27 -28.55 -11.21
CA THR A 281 -0.07 -29.18 -11.30
C THR A 281 -1.14 -28.10 -11.45
N PRO A 282 -2.30 -28.37 -12.08
CA PRO A 282 -3.35 -27.37 -12.24
C PRO A 282 -3.80 -26.72 -10.92
N GLU A 283 -3.90 -27.49 -9.84
CA GLU A 283 -4.32 -26.99 -8.53
C GLU A 283 -3.26 -26.08 -7.91
N ALA A 284 -1.98 -26.50 -7.95
CA ALA A 284 -0.87 -25.72 -7.42
C ALA A 284 -0.66 -24.44 -8.25
N LEU A 285 -0.84 -24.52 -9.57
CA LEU A 285 -0.79 -23.37 -10.48
C LEU A 285 -1.80 -22.31 -10.06
N VAL A 286 -3.08 -22.66 -9.94
CA VAL A 286 -4.14 -21.72 -9.54
C VAL A 286 -3.83 -21.06 -8.20
N VAL A 287 -3.37 -21.83 -7.20
CA VAL A 287 -2.97 -21.27 -5.90
C VAL A 287 -1.84 -20.26 -6.06
N GLY A 288 -0.78 -20.60 -6.82
CA GLY A 288 0.37 -19.74 -7.03
C GLY A 288 0.05 -18.48 -7.83
N THR A 289 -0.72 -18.60 -8.93
CA THR A 289 -1.05 -17.49 -9.81
C THR A 289 -2.11 -16.56 -9.22
N HIS A 290 -3.10 -17.08 -8.48
CA HIS A 290 -4.05 -16.22 -7.76
C HIS A 290 -3.33 -15.43 -6.66
N ARG A 291 -2.43 -16.08 -5.90
CA ARG A 291 -1.61 -15.36 -4.92
C ARG A 291 -0.69 -14.32 -5.56
N LEU A 292 -0.12 -14.62 -6.73
CA LEU A 292 0.67 -13.66 -7.51
C LEU A 292 -0.19 -12.45 -7.89
N ALA A 293 -1.39 -12.66 -8.41
CA ALA A 293 -2.32 -11.60 -8.77
C ALA A 293 -2.69 -10.74 -7.54
N GLU A 294 -3.02 -11.35 -6.40
CA GLU A 294 -3.31 -10.65 -5.15
C GLU A 294 -2.16 -9.73 -4.72
N CYS A 295 -0.92 -10.27 -4.68
CA CYS A 295 0.27 -9.53 -4.28
C CYS A 295 0.69 -8.42 -5.24
N LEU A 296 0.17 -8.40 -6.47
CA LEU A 296 0.43 -7.36 -7.48
C LEU A 296 -0.75 -6.39 -7.65
N THR A 297 -1.87 -6.62 -6.97
CA THR A 297 -3.08 -5.80 -7.08
C THR A 297 -3.50 -5.13 -5.78
N TRP A 298 -3.46 -5.81 -4.63
CA TRP A 298 -3.98 -5.24 -3.37
C TRP A 298 -3.27 -5.72 -2.09
N ALA A 299 -2.64 -6.89 -2.09
CA ALA A 299 -1.93 -7.41 -0.92
C ALA A 299 -0.50 -6.85 -0.88
N HIS A 300 -0.23 -5.96 0.07
CA HIS A 300 1.07 -5.25 0.18
C HIS A 300 1.48 -4.52 -1.10
N THR A 301 0.50 -3.93 -1.80
CA THR A 301 0.69 -3.10 -2.99
C THR A 301 -0.59 -2.33 -3.32
N SER A 302 -0.57 -1.53 -4.40
CA SER A 302 -1.74 -1.24 -5.23
C SER A 302 -1.60 -1.85 -6.63
N GLY A 303 -2.65 -1.72 -7.46
CA GLY A 303 -2.68 -2.19 -8.84
C GLY A 303 -1.45 -1.79 -9.67
N GLY A 304 -0.99 -2.70 -10.54
CA GLY A 304 0.24 -2.52 -11.31
C GLY A 304 1.48 -2.49 -10.41
N ALA A 305 1.49 -3.28 -9.33
CA ALA A 305 2.60 -3.34 -8.39
C ALA A 305 2.99 -1.97 -7.79
N THR A 306 2.03 -1.06 -7.57
CA THR A 306 2.21 0.33 -7.08
C THR A 306 2.88 1.29 -8.08
N ARG A 307 3.39 0.80 -9.21
CA ARG A 307 4.12 1.62 -10.20
C ARG A 307 3.28 2.76 -10.79
N PRO A 308 1.98 2.60 -11.13
CA PRO A 308 1.17 3.70 -11.63
C PRO A 308 1.05 4.87 -10.65
N LEU A 309 0.88 4.58 -9.35
CA LEU A 309 0.77 5.61 -8.32
C LEU A 309 2.13 6.30 -8.08
N TYR A 310 3.22 5.54 -8.18
CA TYR A 310 4.57 6.10 -8.11
C TYR A 310 4.92 6.94 -9.34
N ALA A 311 4.47 6.57 -10.53
CA ALA A 311 4.60 7.40 -11.74
C ALA A 311 3.91 8.76 -11.55
N GLN A 312 2.70 8.77 -10.96
CA GLN A 312 2.00 10.00 -10.62
C GLN A 312 2.77 10.83 -9.58
N PHE A 313 3.35 10.19 -8.56
CA PHE A 313 4.21 10.87 -7.58
C PHE A 313 5.38 11.58 -8.26
N LEU A 314 6.13 10.87 -9.10
CA LEU A 314 7.30 11.42 -9.80
C LEU A 314 6.91 12.63 -10.67
N ALA A 315 5.76 12.57 -11.34
CA ALA A 315 5.23 13.69 -12.12
C ALA A 315 4.86 14.90 -11.24
N GLU A 316 4.19 14.68 -10.11
CA GLU A 316 3.79 15.74 -9.18
C GLU A 316 4.99 16.35 -8.43
N ALA A 317 6.02 15.55 -8.18
CA ALA A 317 7.16 15.91 -7.34
C ALA A 317 8.30 16.60 -8.09
N ALA A 318 8.35 16.50 -9.43
CA ALA A 318 9.40 17.06 -10.26
C ALA A 318 9.61 18.57 -10.05
N ALA A 319 8.53 19.36 -10.17
CA ALA A 319 8.61 20.81 -10.04
C ALA A 319 8.89 21.28 -8.59
N PRO A 320 8.19 20.77 -7.54
CA PRO A 320 8.49 21.15 -6.16
C PRO A 320 9.92 20.82 -5.71
N ALA A 321 10.49 19.71 -6.17
CA ALA A 321 11.84 19.28 -5.77
C ALA A 321 12.96 19.82 -6.67
N GLY A 322 12.63 20.44 -7.80
CA GLY A 322 13.61 20.85 -8.81
C GLY A 322 14.39 19.67 -9.37
N LEU A 323 13.73 18.53 -9.56
CA LEU A 323 14.30 17.28 -10.08
C LEU A 323 13.73 16.98 -11.47
N ASP A 324 14.57 16.51 -12.39
CA ASP A 324 14.09 15.93 -13.65
C ASP A 324 13.67 14.48 -13.43
N LEU A 325 12.37 14.28 -13.17
CA LEU A 325 11.77 12.96 -12.94
C LEU A 325 10.90 12.51 -14.11
N SER A 326 10.92 13.22 -15.24
CA SER A 326 9.98 12.95 -16.34
C SER A 326 10.21 11.58 -16.97
N ALA A 327 11.47 11.20 -17.20
CA ALA A 327 11.82 9.90 -17.78
C ALA A 327 11.45 8.75 -16.82
N ALA A 328 11.78 8.91 -15.53
CA ALA A 328 11.44 7.94 -14.49
C ALA A 328 9.92 7.78 -14.32
N SER A 329 9.16 8.88 -14.37
CA SER A 329 7.70 8.86 -14.33
C SER A 329 7.12 8.06 -15.50
N GLY A 330 7.60 8.30 -16.73
CA GLY A 330 7.17 7.55 -17.91
C GLY A 330 7.50 6.06 -17.81
N THR A 331 8.72 5.72 -17.40
CA THR A 331 9.16 4.32 -17.25
C THR A 331 8.43 3.60 -16.12
N ALA A 332 8.09 4.29 -15.03
CA ALA A 332 7.25 3.72 -13.98
C ALA A 332 5.83 3.43 -14.50
N ALA A 333 5.24 4.30 -15.32
CA ALA A 333 3.94 4.03 -15.93
C ALA A 333 3.99 2.79 -16.84
N GLU A 334 5.03 2.67 -17.67
CA GLU A 334 5.29 1.50 -18.52
C GLU A 334 5.42 0.20 -17.70
N ALA A 335 6.25 0.21 -16.66
CA ALA A 335 6.39 -0.93 -15.76
C ALA A 335 5.04 -1.32 -15.13
N GLY A 336 4.23 -0.33 -14.74
CA GLY A 336 2.89 -0.55 -14.20
C GLY A 336 1.97 -1.29 -15.17
N THR A 337 2.01 -0.97 -16.47
CA THR A 337 1.24 -1.69 -17.50
C THR A 337 1.67 -3.16 -17.57
N LEU A 338 2.97 -3.45 -17.64
CA LEU A 338 3.47 -4.82 -17.73
C LEU A 338 3.14 -5.64 -16.47
N TRP A 339 3.25 -5.04 -15.28
CA TRP A 339 2.83 -5.68 -14.03
C TRP A 339 1.32 -5.96 -13.99
N THR A 340 0.50 -5.07 -14.54
CA THR A 340 -0.94 -5.29 -14.68
C THR A 340 -1.23 -6.46 -15.62
N GLU A 341 -0.58 -6.53 -16.78
CA GLU A 341 -0.75 -7.65 -17.72
C GLU A 341 -0.38 -9.00 -17.09
N LEU A 342 0.73 -9.04 -16.34
CA LEU A 342 1.16 -10.23 -15.62
C LEU A 342 0.16 -10.62 -14.51
N ALA A 343 -0.35 -9.65 -13.76
CA ALA A 343 -1.36 -9.89 -12.72
C ALA A 343 -2.70 -10.37 -13.32
N ASP A 344 -3.12 -9.81 -14.45
CA ASP A 344 -4.36 -10.20 -15.14
C ASP A 344 -4.27 -11.62 -15.70
N LEU A 345 -3.13 -11.98 -16.31
CA LEU A 345 -2.86 -13.36 -16.74
C LEU A 345 -2.92 -14.33 -15.55
N ALA A 346 -2.26 -13.96 -14.44
CA ALA A 346 -2.21 -14.80 -13.25
C ALA A 346 -3.60 -14.96 -12.59
N GLY A 347 -4.38 -13.89 -12.51
CA GLY A 347 -5.70 -13.86 -11.88
C GLY A 347 -6.82 -14.50 -12.70
N THR A 348 -6.63 -14.63 -14.02
CA THR A 348 -7.57 -15.31 -14.92
C THR A 348 -7.26 -16.79 -15.11
N THR A 349 -6.11 -17.27 -14.62
CA THR A 349 -5.71 -18.68 -14.68
C THR A 349 -6.69 -19.57 -13.91
N THR A 350 -7.03 -20.71 -14.51
CA THR A 350 -7.94 -21.74 -14.00
C THR A 350 -7.30 -23.12 -14.02
N THR A 351 -7.97 -24.12 -13.44
CA THR A 351 -7.50 -25.52 -13.50
C THR A 351 -7.65 -26.17 -14.87
N ALA A 352 -8.29 -25.49 -15.84
CA ALA A 352 -8.39 -25.98 -17.22
C ALA A 352 -7.18 -25.58 -18.08
N ASP A 353 -6.38 -24.62 -17.61
CA ASP A 353 -5.22 -24.11 -18.33
C ASP A 353 -4.01 -25.05 -18.17
N ASP A 354 -3.16 -25.12 -19.21
CA ASP A 354 -1.93 -25.91 -19.15
C ASP A 354 -0.88 -25.20 -18.27
N PRO A 355 -0.34 -25.86 -17.22
CA PRO A 355 0.64 -25.23 -16.35
C PRO A 355 1.94 -24.83 -17.05
N ALA A 356 2.41 -25.59 -18.04
CA ALA A 356 3.65 -25.28 -18.73
C ALA A 356 3.49 -24.05 -19.62
N GLU A 357 2.41 -23.98 -20.39
CA GLU A 357 2.08 -22.81 -21.24
C GLU A 357 1.85 -21.55 -20.40
N THR A 358 1.11 -21.66 -19.30
CA THR A 358 0.84 -20.52 -18.41
C THR A 358 2.12 -19.98 -17.76
N ILE A 359 2.97 -20.87 -17.23
CA ILE A 359 4.25 -20.46 -16.62
C ILE A 359 5.22 -19.90 -17.68
N GLU A 360 5.17 -20.37 -18.92
CA GLU A 360 5.94 -19.80 -20.03
C GLU A 360 5.48 -18.37 -20.38
N ALA A 361 4.16 -18.14 -20.46
CA ALA A 361 3.61 -16.81 -20.71
C ALA A 361 3.96 -15.81 -19.57
N LEU A 362 3.87 -16.25 -18.31
CA LEU A 362 4.30 -15.44 -17.15
C LEU A 362 5.81 -15.15 -17.19
N ALA A 363 6.63 -16.12 -17.58
CA ALA A 363 8.08 -15.94 -17.70
C ALA A 363 8.44 -14.93 -18.81
N ALA A 364 7.71 -14.93 -19.94
CA ALA A 364 7.91 -13.96 -21.00
C ALA A 364 7.64 -12.53 -20.54
N LEU A 365 6.50 -12.29 -19.85
CA LEU A 365 6.17 -10.99 -19.27
C LEU A 365 7.21 -10.55 -18.22
N ALA A 366 7.65 -11.47 -17.36
CA ALA A 366 8.68 -11.17 -16.36
C ALA A 366 10.02 -10.76 -17.03
N ALA A 367 10.39 -11.39 -18.14
CA ALA A 367 11.60 -11.05 -18.90
C ALA A 367 11.50 -9.67 -19.56
N GLU A 368 10.31 -9.20 -19.93
CA GLU A 368 10.07 -7.84 -20.41
C GLU A 368 10.12 -6.80 -19.29
N ILE A 369 9.62 -7.15 -18.09
CA ILE A 369 9.58 -6.27 -16.92
C ILE A 369 10.99 -5.93 -16.40
N VAL A 370 11.88 -6.92 -16.32
CA VAL A 370 13.24 -6.76 -15.75
C VAL A 370 13.99 -5.53 -16.32
N PRO A 371 14.18 -5.39 -17.65
CA PRO A 371 14.93 -4.25 -18.20
C PRO A 371 14.20 -2.91 -18.02
N VAL A 372 12.88 -2.90 -17.88
CA VAL A 372 12.10 -1.67 -17.61
C VAL A 372 12.35 -1.20 -16.18
N GLU A 373 12.37 -2.13 -15.23
CA GLU A 373 12.65 -1.85 -13.80
C GLU A 373 14.10 -1.40 -13.59
N GLU A 374 15.07 -2.03 -14.26
CA GLU A 374 16.48 -1.60 -14.24
C GLU A 374 16.63 -0.18 -14.80
N ARG A 375 15.94 0.12 -15.91
CA ARG A 375 15.93 1.47 -16.50
C ARG A 375 15.28 2.49 -15.57
N LEU A 376 14.18 2.13 -14.91
CA LEU A 376 13.54 3.00 -13.92
C LEU A 376 14.52 3.33 -12.78
N ALA A 377 15.17 2.31 -12.21
CA ALA A 377 16.15 2.52 -11.14
C ALA A 377 17.30 3.43 -11.59
N ALA A 378 17.87 3.22 -12.78
CA ALA A 378 18.92 4.07 -13.32
C ALA A 378 18.47 5.53 -13.49
N GLN A 379 17.26 5.76 -13.99
CA GLN A 379 16.71 7.11 -14.15
C GLN A 379 16.46 7.80 -12.79
N LEU A 380 16.04 7.05 -11.76
CA LEU A 380 15.91 7.59 -10.41
C LEU A 380 17.28 7.99 -9.85
N GLY A 381 18.30 7.14 -10.03
CA GLY A 381 19.68 7.41 -9.61
C GLY A 381 20.27 8.66 -10.26
N ALA A 382 20.12 8.80 -11.58
CA ALA A 382 20.55 9.98 -12.31
C ALA A 382 19.86 11.26 -11.83
N ALA A 383 18.55 11.21 -11.55
CA ALA A 383 17.79 12.37 -11.10
C ALA A 383 18.25 12.90 -9.72
N ILE A 384 18.71 12.01 -8.83
CA ILE A 384 19.20 12.40 -7.50
C ILE A 384 20.73 12.59 -7.44
N GLY A 385 21.45 12.30 -8.53
CA GLY A 385 22.91 12.39 -8.59
C GLY A 385 23.62 11.27 -7.82
N ALA A 386 23.10 10.04 -7.88
CA ALA A 386 23.67 8.86 -7.23
C ALA A 386 24.65 8.06 -8.11
N ASP A 387 24.95 8.54 -9.32
CA ASP A 387 25.86 7.91 -10.29
C ASP A 387 27.35 8.06 -9.94
#